data_AF-A0A7L8D0T3-F1
#
_entry.id   AF-A0A7L8D0T3-F1
#
_cell.length_a   1.000
_cell.length_b   1.000
_cell.length_c   1.000
_cell.angle_alpha   90.00
_cell.angle_beta   90.00
_cell.angle_gamma   90.00
#
_symmetry.space_group_name_H-M   'P 1'
#
loop_
_entity.id
_entity.type
_entity.pdbx_description
1 polymer ?
#
loop_
_entity_poly.entity_id
_entity_poly.type
_entity_poly.pdbx_seq_one_letter_code
_entity_poly.pdbx_strand_id
1 'polypeptide(L)'
;MSTPARIGVMLPRDLLAGHVIDFVQRAEQLGFHEVWVVEDLGYRGGIAQAAVALGCTTSIRIGVGILPAAARNVAFTAMEIATLEALHPGRLDVGIGHGVPDWMASRGIWPRKPLTFLDGYVQSLSALLRGDAVTLAEGADPVALDPSALPPTVPPIVLGVRGPRSLAGDAQQVRARLDELDSAGTTDHVLIPVGDDPVDALDSLAGVLPAA
;
A
#
# COMPACT_ATOMS: atom_id res chain seq x y z
N MET A 1 -2.69 27.26 4.96
CA MET A 1 -1.59 26.48 5.58
C MET A 1 -1.64 25.11 4.94
N SER A 2 -0.53 24.61 4.39
CA SER A 2 -0.50 23.26 3.82
C SER A 2 -0.73 22.24 4.94
N THR A 3 -1.47 21.17 4.65
CA THR A 3 -1.61 20.07 5.61
C THR A 3 -0.24 19.39 5.69
N PRO A 4 0.32 19.13 6.89
CA PRO A 4 1.59 18.43 7.01
C PRO A 4 1.50 17.05 6.37
N ALA A 5 2.60 16.56 5.78
CA ALA A 5 2.62 15.25 5.15
C ALA A 5 2.32 14.15 6.15
N ARG A 6 1.66 13.08 5.67
CA ARG A 6 1.40 11.90 6.50
C ARG A 6 2.69 11.12 6.69
N ILE A 7 2.88 10.60 7.89
CA ILE A 7 3.99 9.71 8.21
C ILE A 7 3.42 8.35 8.56
N GLY A 8 3.81 7.36 7.77
CA GLY A 8 3.47 5.96 7.96
C GLY A 8 4.69 5.08 8.13
N VAL A 9 4.42 3.80 8.40
CA VAL A 9 5.43 2.76 8.55
C VAL A 9 5.14 1.56 7.66
N MET A 10 6.19 0.95 7.13
CA MET A 10 6.09 -0.29 6.38
C MET A 10 6.16 -1.48 7.33
N LEU A 11 5.20 -2.40 7.22
CA LEU A 11 5.25 -3.69 7.87
C LEU A 11 6.44 -4.49 7.29
N PRO A 12 7.42 -4.92 8.11
CA PRO A 12 8.52 -5.73 7.62
C PRO A 12 7.98 -7.02 7.01
N ARG A 13 8.38 -7.31 5.77
CA ARG A 13 7.83 -8.42 4.98
C ARG A 13 8.02 -9.80 5.62
N ASP A 14 9.08 -9.92 6.42
CA ASP A 14 9.55 -11.13 7.09
C ASP A 14 9.17 -11.19 8.57
N LEU A 15 8.50 -10.16 9.12
CA LEU A 15 7.97 -10.16 10.49
C LEU A 15 7.16 -11.44 10.75
N LEU A 16 7.39 -12.15 11.85
CA LEU A 16 6.64 -13.39 12.12
C LEU A 16 5.13 -13.13 12.23
N ALA A 17 4.33 -14.09 11.78
CA ALA A 17 2.88 -13.90 11.66
C ALA A 17 2.20 -13.53 12.99
N GLY A 18 2.71 -14.05 14.11
CA GLY A 18 2.20 -13.75 15.46
C GLY A 18 2.36 -12.29 15.89
N HIS A 19 3.28 -11.53 15.28
CA HIS A 19 3.56 -10.14 15.64
C HIS A 19 2.89 -9.13 14.71
N VAL A 20 2.21 -9.57 13.64
CA VAL A 20 1.59 -8.66 12.67
C VAL A 20 0.52 -7.80 13.33
N ILE A 21 -0.36 -8.40 14.14
CA ILE A 21 -1.44 -7.64 14.81
C ILE A 21 -0.85 -6.64 15.80
N ASP A 22 0.08 -7.08 16.64
CA ASP A 22 0.75 -6.23 17.64
C ASP A 22 1.45 -5.04 16.97
N PHE A 23 2.16 -5.28 15.86
CA PHE A 23 2.83 -4.21 15.11
C PHE A 23 1.85 -3.15 14.61
N VAL A 24 0.76 -3.58 13.95
CA VAL A 24 -0.21 -2.66 13.35
C VAL A 24 -0.94 -1.87 14.43
N GLN A 25 -1.35 -2.51 15.52
CA GLN A 25 -2.00 -1.84 16.65
C GLN A 25 -1.05 -0.90 17.38
N ARG A 26 0.22 -1.27 17.53
CA ARG A 26 1.23 -0.41 18.14
C ARG A 26 1.48 0.83 17.29
N ALA A 27 1.56 0.69 15.97
CA ALA A 27 1.69 1.82 15.07
C ALA A 27 0.53 2.82 15.20
N GLU A 28 -0.71 2.33 15.29
CA GLU A 28 -1.89 3.17 15.56
C GLU A 28 -1.79 3.88 16.92
N GLN A 29 -1.43 3.17 17.98
CA GLN A 29 -1.29 3.73 19.33
C GLN A 29 -0.22 4.82 19.42
N LEU A 30 0.85 4.69 18.62
CA LEU A 30 1.94 5.65 18.56
C LEU A 30 1.61 6.90 17.73
N GLY A 31 0.48 6.90 17.00
CA GLY A 31 0.03 8.04 16.20
C GLY A 31 0.60 8.07 14.78
N PHE A 32 1.08 6.94 14.25
CA PHE A 32 1.36 6.85 12.82
C PHE A 32 0.07 7.03 12.03
N HIS A 33 0.18 7.71 10.88
CA HIS A 33 -0.97 8.01 10.04
C HIS A 33 -1.32 6.83 9.14
N GLU A 34 -0.33 6.02 8.79
CA GLU A 34 -0.46 4.91 7.85
C GLU A 34 0.39 3.70 8.25
N VAL A 35 -0.11 2.50 8.00
CA VAL A 35 0.69 1.27 7.96
C VAL A 35 0.60 0.67 6.57
N TRP A 36 1.74 0.41 5.95
CA TRP A 36 1.82 -0.18 4.63
C TRP A 36 2.20 -1.66 4.72
N VAL A 37 1.39 -2.54 4.15
CA VAL A 37 1.70 -3.97 4.02
C VAL A 37 2.30 -4.23 2.64
N VAL A 38 3.18 -5.21 2.51
CA VAL A 38 3.80 -5.56 1.23
C VAL A 38 3.35 -6.91 0.71
N GLU A 39 3.29 -7.03 -0.61
CA GLU A 39 3.16 -8.33 -1.27
C GLU A 39 4.44 -8.67 -2.04
N ASP A 40 5.28 -9.47 -1.39
CA ASP A 40 6.53 -9.97 -1.96
C ASP A 40 6.43 -11.48 -2.23
N LEU A 41 6.94 -11.91 -3.38
CA LEU A 41 6.94 -13.32 -3.77
C LEU A 41 7.72 -14.16 -2.74
N GLY A 42 7.08 -15.21 -2.22
CA GLY A 42 7.67 -16.09 -1.19
C GLY A 42 7.46 -15.61 0.25
N TYR A 43 6.82 -14.45 0.44
CA TYR A 43 6.42 -13.94 1.75
C TYR A 43 4.89 -14.02 1.91
N ARG A 44 4.24 -12.91 2.29
CA ARG A 44 2.82 -12.84 2.61
C ARG A 44 2.02 -12.12 1.52
N GLY A 45 0.74 -12.44 1.43
CA GLY A 45 -0.18 -11.77 0.51
C GLY A 45 -0.61 -10.39 1.02
N GLY A 46 -0.65 -9.39 0.14
CA GLY A 46 -0.95 -8.00 0.50
C GLY A 46 -2.40 -7.81 0.95
N ILE A 47 -3.37 -8.32 0.17
CA ILE A 47 -4.80 -8.18 0.49
C ILE A 47 -5.16 -8.84 1.82
N ALA A 48 -4.66 -10.05 2.08
CA ALA A 48 -4.92 -10.75 3.34
C ALA A 48 -4.36 -9.98 4.54
N GLN A 49 -3.15 -9.43 4.43
CA GLN A 49 -2.57 -8.61 5.49
C GLN A 49 -3.35 -7.31 5.69
N ALA A 50 -3.77 -6.64 4.60
CA ALA A 50 -4.55 -5.41 4.67
C ALA A 50 -5.90 -5.65 5.36
N ALA A 51 -6.60 -6.75 5.03
CA ALA A 51 -7.85 -7.12 5.67
C ALA A 51 -7.69 -7.30 7.19
N VAL A 52 -6.64 -8.01 7.63
CA VAL A 52 -6.34 -8.19 9.05
C VAL A 52 -6.02 -6.86 9.72
N ALA A 53 -5.15 -6.05 9.11
CA ALA A 53 -4.74 -4.76 9.64
C ALA A 53 -5.92 -3.80 9.79
N LEU A 54 -6.78 -3.69 8.78
CA LEU A 54 -8.01 -2.88 8.82
C LEU A 54 -8.99 -3.38 9.90
N GLY A 55 -9.13 -4.71 10.04
CA GLY A 55 -10.02 -5.33 11.00
C GLY A 55 -9.57 -5.22 12.46
N CYS A 56 -8.26 -5.10 12.72
CA CYS A 56 -7.70 -5.00 14.07
C CYS A 56 -7.36 -3.58 14.52
N THR A 57 -7.69 -2.56 13.73
CA THR A 57 -7.44 -1.13 14.02
C THR A 57 -8.65 -0.27 13.74
N THR A 58 -8.66 0.97 14.22
CA THR A 58 -9.86 1.80 14.26
C THR A 58 -9.81 3.07 13.41
N SER A 59 -8.64 3.68 13.24
CA SER A 59 -8.48 4.98 12.59
C SER A 59 -7.30 5.04 11.63
N ILE A 60 -6.22 4.29 11.86
CA ILE A 60 -5.03 4.33 11.01
C ILE A 60 -5.38 3.90 9.58
N ARG A 61 -4.77 4.55 8.58
CA ARG A 61 -4.91 4.15 7.17
C ARG A 61 -4.02 2.92 6.90
N ILE A 62 -4.50 2.03 6.06
CA ILE A 62 -3.77 0.84 5.64
C ILE A 62 -3.46 0.95 4.16
N GLY A 63 -2.17 0.99 3.83
CA GLY A 63 -1.68 0.96 2.47
C GLY A 63 -1.25 -0.43 2.04
N VAL A 64 -1.39 -0.76 0.76
CA VAL A 64 -0.74 -1.94 0.15
C VAL A 64 0.38 -1.47 -0.75
N GLY A 65 1.63 -1.68 -0.35
CA GLY A 65 2.83 -1.15 -1.02
C GLY A 65 3.79 -2.26 -1.41
N ILE A 66 3.64 -2.96 -2.53
CA ILE A 66 2.65 -2.75 -3.60
C ILE A 66 2.04 -4.11 -4.00
N LEU A 67 0.87 -4.08 -4.65
CA LEU A 67 0.35 -5.23 -5.39
C LEU A 67 1.09 -5.37 -6.74
N PRO A 68 1.71 -6.52 -7.03
CA PRO A 68 2.32 -6.77 -8.34
C PRO A 68 1.26 -7.02 -9.41
N ALA A 69 1.06 -6.03 -10.29
CA ALA A 69 0.02 -6.04 -11.33
C ALA A 69 0.07 -7.30 -12.20
N ALA A 70 1.28 -7.79 -12.53
CA ALA A 70 1.45 -8.95 -13.40
C ALA A 70 1.07 -10.28 -12.74
N ALA A 71 1.04 -10.37 -11.41
CA ALA A 71 0.69 -11.58 -10.67
C ALA A 71 -0.81 -11.65 -10.32
N ARG A 72 -1.54 -10.57 -10.60
CA ARG A 72 -2.92 -10.36 -10.17
C ARG A 72 -3.82 -10.18 -11.38
N ASN A 73 -4.94 -10.88 -11.43
CA ASN A 73 -5.97 -10.54 -12.40
C ASN A 73 -6.69 -9.27 -11.91
N VAL A 74 -6.82 -8.27 -12.78
CA VAL A 74 -7.34 -6.95 -12.38
C VAL A 74 -8.79 -6.97 -11.92
N ALA A 75 -9.64 -7.87 -12.44
CA ALA A 75 -11.03 -7.99 -12.00
C ALA A 75 -11.13 -8.50 -10.57
N PHE A 76 -10.37 -9.54 -10.24
CA PHE A 76 -10.33 -10.07 -8.87
C PHE A 76 -9.70 -9.07 -7.90
N THR A 77 -8.66 -8.36 -8.32
CA THR A 77 -8.09 -7.27 -7.52
C THR A 77 -9.11 -6.16 -7.25
N ALA A 78 -9.92 -5.78 -8.25
CA ALA A 78 -10.98 -4.80 -8.07
C ALA A 78 -12.03 -5.29 -7.07
N MET A 79 -12.41 -6.57 -7.11
CA MET A 79 -13.34 -7.18 -6.13
C MET A 79 -12.78 -7.11 -4.70
N GLU A 80 -11.50 -7.45 -4.53
CA GLU A 80 -10.83 -7.42 -3.21
C GLU A 80 -10.74 -5.99 -2.67
N ILE A 81 -10.31 -5.04 -3.48
CA ILE A 81 -10.20 -3.62 -3.10
C ILE A 81 -11.57 -3.05 -2.76
N ALA A 82 -12.58 -3.30 -3.60
CA ALA A 82 -13.92 -2.80 -3.38
C ALA A 82 -14.52 -3.35 -2.08
N THR A 83 -14.28 -4.63 -1.78
CA THR A 83 -14.69 -5.26 -0.51
C THR A 83 -14.05 -4.58 0.68
N LEU A 84 -12.73 -4.38 0.65
CA LEU A 84 -12.00 -3.75 1.76
C LEU A 84 -12.46 -2.30 1.99
N GLU A 85 -12.63 -1.53 0.93
CA GLU A 85 -13.09 -0.15 1.01
C GLU A 85 -14.56 -0.05 1.45
N ALA A 86 -15.42 -0.99 1.07
CA ALA A 86 -16.80 -1.04 1.56
C ALA A 86 -16.89 -1.38 3.05
N LEU A 87 -16.02 -2.28 3.54
CA LEU A 87 -15.96 -2.67 4.96
C LEU A 87 -15.27 -1.63 5.84
N HIS A 88 -14.29 -0.91 5.30
CA HIS A 88 -13.48 0.08 6.01
C HIS A 88 -13.33 1.39 5.21
N PRO A 89 -14.43 2.14 4.99
CA PRO A 89 -14.43 3.30 4.09
C PRO A 89 -13.39 4.35 4.44
N GLY A 90 -12.68 4.83 3.41
CA GLY A 90 -11.72 5.91 3.52
C GLY A 90 -10.44 5.54 4.28
N ARG A 91 -10.17 4.25 4.54
CA ARG A 91 -8.97 3.79 5.27
C ARG A 91 -8.00 2.99 4.41
N LEU A 92 -8.29 2.76 3.13
CA LEU A 92 -7.43 1.98 2.24
C LEU A 92 -6.67 2.87 1.25
N ASP A 93 -5.37 2.61 1.07
CA ASP A 93 -4.56 3.12 -0.03
C ASP A 93 -3.97 1.94 -0.83
N VAL A 94 -4.06 1.98 -2.17
CA VAL A 94 -3.66 0.84 -3.00
C VAL A 94 -2.48 1.22 -3.89
N GLY A 95 -1.30 0.73 -3.52
CA GLY A 95 -0.11 0.78 -4.36
C GLY A 95 -0.13 -0.33 -5.40
N ILE A 96 -0.06 0.04 -6.68
CA ILE A 96 0.09 -0.90 -7.80
C ILE A 96 1.46 -0.68 -8.46
N GLY A 97 2.13 -1.75 -8.86
CA GLY A 97 3.34 -1.65 -9.66
C GLY A 97 3.71 -2.96 -10.34
N HIS A 98 4.89 -2.98 -10.95
CA HIS A 98 5.32 -4.13 -11.77
C HIS A 98 5.66 -5.39 -10.94
N GLY A 99 5.89 -5.24 -9.63
CA GLY A 99 6.62 -6.23 -8.85
C GLY A 99 8.13 -6.21 -9.14
N VAL A 100 8.88 -7.08 -8.47
CA VAL A 100 10.34 -7.21 -8.69
C VAL A 100 10.58 -7.96 -10.01
N PRO A 101 11.30 -7.36 -10.99
CA PRO A 101 11.45 -7.95 -12.33
C PRO A 101 11.92 -9.39 -12.33
N ASP A 102 12.98 -9.70 -11.56
CA ASP A 102 13.56 -11.05 -11.51
C ASP A 102 12.57 -12.08 -10.97
N TRP A 103 11.80 -11.71 -9.95
CA TRP A 103 10.78 -12.58 -9.37
C TRP A 103 9.67 -12.88 -10.37
N MET A 104 9.15 -11.83 -11.02
CA MET A 104 8.07 -11.98 -12.00
C MET A 104 8.53 -12.75 -13.24
N ALA A 105 9.75 -12.48 -13.73
CA ALA A 105 10.33 -13.18 -14.88
C ALA A 105 10.53 -14.67 -14.56
N SER A 106 11.00 -15.00 -13.34
CA SER A 106 11.17 -16.39 -12.91
C SER A 106 9.86 -17.20 -12.83
N ARG A 107 8.71 -16.52 -12.80
CA ARG A 107 7.36 -17.10 -12.84
C ARG A 107 6.71 -17.02 -14.23
N GLY A 108 7.41 -16.49 -15.23
CA GLY A 108 6.91 -16.38 -16.61
C GLY A 108 5.83 -15.32 -16.81
N ILE A 109 5.65 -14.39 -15.86
CA ILE A 109 4.57 -13.38 -15.88
C ILE A 109 5.09 -11.96 -16.12
N TRP A 110 6.40 -11.76 -16.30
CA TRP A 110 6.94 -10.43 -16.61
C TRP A 110 6.44 -9.93 -17.99
N PRO A 111 5.75 -8.78 -18.07
CA PRO A 111 5.23 -8.29 -19.33
C PRO A 111 6.34 -7.82 -20.28
N ARG A 112 6.15 -8.02 -21.60
CA ARG A 112 7.10 -7.51 -22.62
C ARG A 112 7.23 -5.98 -22.59
N LYS A 113 6.13 -5.27 -22.28
CA LYS A 113 6.08 -3.81 -22.14
C LYS A 113 5.56 -3.46 -20.73
N PRO A 114 6.40 -3.50 -19.69
CA PRO A 114 5.96 -3.38 -18.29
C PRO A 114 5.19 -2.10 -18.01
N LEU A 115 5.66 -0.95 -18.49
CA LEU A 115 5.00 0.35 -18.31
C LEU A 115 3.62 0.38 -18.95
N THR A 116 3.52 0.03 -20.24
CA THR A 116 2.23 -0.05 -20.94
C THR A 116 1.25 -1.02 -20.29
N PHE A 117 1.75 -2.16 -19.79
CA PHE A 117 0.94 -3.12 -19.06
C PHE A 117 0.41 -2.54 -17.76
N LEU A 118 1.25 -1.87 -16.98
CA LEU A 118 0.86 -1.23 -15.72
C LEU A 118 -0.17 -0.11 -15.94
N ASP A 119 0.04 0.73 -16.95
CA ASP A 119 -0.90 1.80 -17.31
C ASP A 119 -2.30 1.22 -17.64
N GLY A 120 -2.34 0.20 -18.50
CA GLY A 120 -3.60 -0.47 -18.87
C GLY A 120 -4.26 -1.20 -17.68
N TYR A 121 -3.45 -1.78 -16.79
CA TYR A 121 -3.93 -2.40 -15.55
C TYR A 121 -4.59 -1.37 -14.64
N VAL A 122 -3.93 -0.24 -14.38
CA VAL A 122 -4.47 0.82 -13.50
C VAL A 122 -5.69 1.49 -14.11
N GLN A 123 -5.72 1.68 -15.42
CA GLN A 123 -6.92 2.18 -16.11
C GLN A 123 -8.10 1.22 -15.94
N SER A 124 -7.87 -0.08 -16.16
CA SER A 124 -8.90 -1.11 -16.00
C SER A 124 -9.38 -1.21 -14.55
N LEU A 125 -8.45 -1.17 -13.59
CA LEU A 125 -8.77 -1.18 -12.16
C LEU A 125 -9.65 0.02 -11.77
N SER A 126 -9.25 1.22 -12.19
CA SER A 126 -10.00 2.45 -11.92
C SER A 126 -11.37 2.47 -12.59
N ALA A 127 -11.53 1.83 -13.75
CA ALA A 127 -12.81 1.70 -14.43
C ALA A 127 -13.73 0.73 -13.67
N LEU A 128 -13.23 -0.45 -13.32
CA LEU A 128 -14.00 -1.46 -12.57
C LEU A 128 -14.47 -0.93 -11.22
N LEU A 129 -13.61 -0.23 -10.47
CA LEU A 129 -13.97 0.35 -9.16
C LEU A 129 -15.00 1.48 -9.26
N ARG A 130 -15.15 2.11 -10.44
CA ARG A 130 -16.24 3.08 -10.73
C ARG A 130 -17.51 2.42 -11.23
N GLY A 131 -17.52 1.09 -11.40
CA GLY A 131 -18.64 0.33 -11.94
C GLY A 131 -18.71 0.26 -13.46
N ASP A 132 -17.67 0.72 -14.17
CA ASP A 132 -17.59 0.57 -15.62
C ASP A 132 -17.29 -0.89 -15.99
N ALA A 133 -17.87 -1.35 -17.11
CA ALA A 133 -17.53 -2.66 -17.69
C ALA A 133 -16.23 -2.57 -18.52
N VAL A 134 -15.35 -3.57 -18.40
CA VAL A 134 -14.05 -3.61 -19.07
C VAL A 134 -13.83 -4.95 -19.77
N THR A 135 -13.38 -4.92 -21.02
CA THR A 135 -12.90 -6.12 -21.72
C THR A 135 -11.41 -6.32 -21.46
N LEU A 136 -11.05 -7.41 -20.77
CA LEU A 136 -9.68 -7.65 -20.28
C LEU A 136 -8.79 -8.44 -21.25
N ALA A 137 -9.40 -9.10 -22.24
CA ALA A 137 -8.70 -9.84 -23.27
C ALA A 137 -9.47 -9.75 -24.58
N GLU A 138 -8.76 -9.81 -25.70
CA GLU A 138 -9.38 -9.80 -27.03
C GLU A 138 -10.36 -10.98 -27.17
N GLY A 139 -11.60 -10.68 -27.57
CA GLY A 139 -12.67 -11.66 -27.72
C GLY A 139 -13.32 -12.12 -26.41
N ALA A 140 -12.93 -11.58 -25.25
CA ALA A 140 -13.59 -11.85 -23.98
C ALA A 140 -14.80 -10.92 -23.76
N ASP A 141 -15.83 -11.44 -23.09
CA ASP A 141 -16.95 -10.62 -22.65
C ASP A 141 -16.48 -9.55 -21.64
N PRO A 142 -17.09 -8.34 -21.66
CA PRO A 142 -16.81 -7.33 -20.65
C PRO A 142 -17.16 -7.82 -19.24
N VAL A 143 -16.33 -7.49 -18.27
CA VAL A 143 -16.60 -7.73 -16.84
C VAL A 143 -16.81 -6.40 -16.12
N ALA A 144 -17.75 -6.38 -15.17
CA ALA A 144 -17.98 -5.27 -14.26
C ALA A 144 -18.16 -5.83 -12.84
N LEU A 145 -17.93 -5.00 -11.83
CA LEU A 145 -18.39 -5.31 -10.48
C LEU A 145 -19.91 -5.23 -10.42
N ASP A 146 -20.53 -6.14 -9.66
CA ASP A 146 -21.95 -6.02 -9.35
C ASP A 146 -22.19 -4.71 -8.57
N PRO A 147 -23.30 -3.98 -8.79
CA PRO A 147 -23.60 -2.76 -8.05
C PRO A 147 -23.56 -2.92 -6.53
N SER A 148 -23.89 -4.11 -5.99
CA SER A 148 -23.83 -4.40 -4.55
C SER A 148 -22.40 -4.54 -4.00
N ALA A 149 -21.42 -4.72 -4.87
CA ALA A 149 -20.01 -4.85 -4.53
C ALA A 149 -19.20 -3.57 -4.82
N LEU A 150 -19.84 -2.49 -5.30
CA LEU A 150 -19.13 -1.23 -5.55
C LEU A 150 -18.71 -0.57 -4.23
N PRO A 151 -17.49 -0.02 -4.16
CA PRO A 151 -17.08 0.71 -2.98
C PRO A 151 -17.83 2.04 -2.88
N PRO A 152 -18.05 2.58 -1.67
CA PRO A 152 -18.69 3.88 -1.50
C PRO A 152 -17.88 5.03 -2.14
N THR A 153 -16.56 4.88 -2.17
CA THR A 153 -15.60 5.77 -2.83
C THR A 153 -14.49 4.94 -3.45
N VAL A 154 -13.96 5.34 -4.59
CA VAL A 154 -12.76 4.68 -5.14
C VAL A 154 -11.56 5.06 -4.26
N PRO A 155 -10.86 4.09 -3.64
CA PRO A 155 -9.70 4.41 -2.80
C PRO A 155 -8.56 4.97 -3.67
N PRO A 156 -7.63 5.75 -3.08
CA PRO A 156 -6.46 6.22 -3.81
C PRO A 156 -5.66 5.06 -4.40
N ILE A 157 -5.43 5.13 -5.71
CA ILE A 157 -4.53 4.21 -6.43
C ILE A 157 -3.22 4.95 -6.66
N VAL A 158 -2.15 4.48 -6.02
CA VAL A 158 -0.81 5.06 -6.15
C VAL A 158 0.10 4.14 -6.95
N LEU A 159 0.97 4.73 -7.77
CA LEU A 159 1.99 3.97 -8.49
C LEU A 159 3.26 3.93 -7.65
N GLY A 160 3.72 2.74 -7.29
CA GLY A 160 4.96 2.58 -6.52
C GLY A 160 6.17 2.97 -7.36
N VAL A 161 6.76 4.14 -7.09
CA VAL A 161 8.04 4.55 -7.68
C VAL A 161 9.14 4.29 -6.66
N ARG A 162 10.01 3.30 -6.93
CA ARG A 162 11.17 3.04 -6.08
C ARG A 162 12.29 4.03 -6.40
N GLY A 163 12.73 4.78 -5.41
CA GLY A 163 14.02 5.47 -5.38
C GLY A 163 14.59 5.39 -3.95
N PRO A 164 15.75 4.75 -3.72
CA PRO A 164 16.30 4.65 -2.37
C PRO A 164 16.73 6.03 -1.88
N ARG A 165 16.12 6.50 -0.79
CA ARG A 165 16.67 7.56 0.05
C ARG A 165 16.67 7.04 1.48
N SER A 166 17.81 6.51 1.92
CA SER A 166 18.00 6.18 3.33
C SER A 166 18.13 7.49 4.11
N LEU A 167 17.22 7.68 5.07
CA LEU A 167 17.36 8.71 6.09
C LEU A 167 18.06 8.06 7.29
N ALA A 168 19.10 8.70 7.80
CA ALA A 168 19.85 8.25 8.96
C ALA A 168 20.13 9.44 9.87
N GLY A 169 20.09 9.21 11.19
CA GLY A 169 20.24 10.25 12.20
C GLY A 169 19.24 10.08 13.34
N ASP A 170 19.28 11.00 14.29
CA ASP A 170 18.27 11.10 15.35
C ASP A 170 16.93 11.62 14.80
N ALA A 171 15.89 11.59 15.64
CA ALA A 171 14.54 11.99 15.24
C ALA A 171 14.45 13.44 14.71
N GLN A 172 15.24 14.36 15.25
CA GLN A 172 15.25 15.76 14.82
C GLN A 172 15.87 15.91 13.43
N GLN A 173 16.97 15.20 13.19
CA GLN A 173 17.64 15.16 11.89
C GLN A 173 16.73 14.54 10.82
N VAL A 174 16.06 13.44 11.14
CA VAL A 174 15.10 12.79 10.24
C VAL A 174 13.93 13.73 9.96
N ARG A 175 13.35 14.37 10.98
CA ARG A 175 12.25 15.34 10.83
C ARG A 175 12.62 16.50 9.91
N ALA A 176 13.78 17.11 10.10
CA ALA A 176 14.24 18.20 9.24
C ALA A 176 14.33 17.77 7.76
N ARG A 177 14.75 16.53 7.49
CA ARG A 177 14.76 15.97 6.13
C ARG A 177 13.36 15.75 5.58
N LEU A 178 12.41 15.28 6.40
CA LEU A 178 11.02 15.15 5.97
C LEU A 178 10.42 16.51 5.60
N ASP A 179 10.70 17.55 6.39
CA ASP A 179 10.19 18.91 6.12
C ASP A 179 10.77 19.51 4.81
N GLU A 180 12.03 19.18 4.47
CA GLU A 180 12.63 19.51 3.17
C GLU A 180 11.88 18.82 2.01
N LEU A 181 11.48 17.56 2.21
CA LEU A 181 10.73 16.79 1.22
C LEU A 181 9.28 17.26 1.09
N ASP A 182 8.64 17.67 2.18
CA ASP A 182 7.31 18.30 2.19
C ASP A 182 7.33 19.60 1.38
N SER A 183 8.36 20.41 1.58
CA SER A 183 8.57 21.65 0.83
C SER A 183 8.80 21.40 -0.67
N ALA A 184 9.25 20.20 -1.04
CA ALA A 184 9.39 19.74 -2.42
C ALA A 184 8.09 19.13 -3.00
N GLY A 185 6.99 19.09 -2.22
CA GLY A 185 5.67 18.62 -2.64
C GLY A 185 5.36 17.16 -2.27
N THR A 186 6.15 16.54 -1.39
CA THR A 186 5.84 15.19 -0.88
C THR A 186 4.65 15.26 0.07
N THR A 187 3.66 14.39 -0.12
CA THR A 187 2.45 14.34 0.71
C THR A 187 2.47 13.24 1.75
N ASP A 188 3.32 12.23 1.55
CA ASP A 188 3.37 11.00 2.34
C ASP A 188 4.80 10.49 2.47
N HIS A 189 5.18 10.08 3.68
CA HIS A 189 6.45 9.46 4.00
C HIS A 189 6.22 8.12 4.66
N VAL A 190 6.71 7.05 4.04
CA VAL A 190 6.63 5.69 4.61
C VAL A 190 8.01 5.27 5.07
N LEU A 191 8.17 5.13 6.39
CA LEU A 191 9.42 4.72 7.02
C LEU A 191 9.48 3.19 7.12
N ILE A 192 10.67 2.61 6.96
CA ILE A 192 10.87 1.16 7.11
C ILE A 192 11.60 0.94 8.44
N PRO A 193 11.01 0.23 9.42
CA PRO A 193 11.70 -0.12 10.65
C PRO A 193 12.94 -0.98 10.37
N VAL A 194 14.04 -0.67 11.05
CA VAL A 194 15.31 -1.41 10.97
C VAL A 194 15.74 -1.75 12.38
N GLY A 195 16.10 -3.01 12.62
CA GLY A 195 16.51 -3.52 13.93
C GLY A 195 16.11 -4.99 14.10
N ASP A 196 16.58 -5.61 15.19
CA ASP A 196 16.30 -7.02 15.49
C ASP A 196 14.85 -7.23 15.96
N ASP A 197 14.26 -6.23 16.63
CA ASP A 197 12.85 -6.19 16.99
C ASP A 197 12.15 -5.04 16.23
N PRO A 198 11.38 -5.36 15.17
CA PRO A 198 10.69 -4.33 14.40
C PRO A 198 9.53 -3.66 15.14
N VAL A 199 8.97 -4.27 16.19
CA VAL A 199 7.90 -3.66 16.99
C VAL A 199 8.51 -2.58 17.89
N ASP A 200 9.63 -2.87 18.55
CA ASP A 200 10.37 -1.89 19.36
C ASP A 200 10.93 -0.75 18.50
N ALA A 201 11.32 -1.04 17.26
CA ALA A 201 11.78 -0.02 16.31
C ALA A 201 10.70 1.05 16.02
N LEU A 202 9.40 0.74 16.20
CA LEU A 202 8.33 1.73 16.05
C LEU A 202 8.42 2.84 17.08
N ASP A 203 8.81 2.55 18.33
CA ASP A 203 8.94 3.57 19.37
C ASP A 203 10.02 4.59 19.02
N SER A 204 11.13 4.12 18.45
CA SER A 204 12.19 5.01 17.95
C SER A 204 11.72 5.86 16.77
N LEU A 205 10.95 5.27 15.84
CA LEU A 205 10.41 6.00 14.70
C LEU A 205 9.31 6.99 15.10
N ALA A 206 8.55 6.69 16.16
CA ALA A 206 7.48 7.55 16.65
C ALA A 206 8.02 8.91 17.14
N GLY A 207 9.28 8.97 17.59
CA GLY A 207 9.95 10.23 17.91
C GLY A 207 10.05 11.20 16.73
N VAL A 208 9.90 10.71 15.49
CA VAL A 208 9.85 11.57 14.31
C VAL A 208 8.51 12.27 14.19
N LEU A 209 7.39 11.69 14.67
CA LEU A 209 6.01 12.20 14.47
C LEU A 209 5.83 13.64 14.98
N PRO A 210 4.90 14.43 14.39
CA PRO A 210 4.65 15.78 14.84
C PRO A 210 4.08 15.74 16.26
N ALA A 211 4.37 16.74 17.08
CA ALA A 211 3.67 16.88 18.36
C ALA A 211 2.17 17.03 18.11
N ALA A 212 1.36 16.27 18.85
CA ALA A 212 -0.10 16.30 18.80
C ALA A 212 -0.69 17.64 19.26
#